data_AF-A0A1C4YQS8-F1
#
_entry.id   AF-A0A1C4YQS8-F1
#
_cell.length_a   1.000
_cell.length_b   1.000
_cell.length_c   1.000
_cell.angle_alpha   90.00
_cell.angle_beta   90.00
_cell.angle_gamma   90.00
#
_symmetry.space_group_name_H-M   'P 1'
#
loop_
_entity.id
_entity.type
_entity.pdbx_description
1 polymer ?
#
loop_
_entity_poly.entity_id
_entity_poly.type
_entity_poly.pdbx_seq_one_letter_code
_entity_poly.pdbx_strand_id
1 'polypeptide(L)'
;MVAADDSAGETFAERLDWLFLHVTDPAGKPYSVRHVANELTQRGCKISHTHLSNLRQGRSPDPRRSVVDAIAAFFGQPPTFFAETSEDQHEHRLAQALSDPHIKQVAMRLIDARLSPEGHAAVVAMIEQVQRLEAAARSRLKNTDRQP
;
A
#
# COMPACT_ATOMS: atom_id res chain seq x y z
N MET A 1 3.12 -28.93 17.47
CA MET A 1 3.61 -28.15 16.33
C MET A 1 2.43 -27.98 15.39
N VAL A 2 1.60 -26.95 15.64
CA VAL A 2 0.38 -26.71 14.85
C VAL A 2 0.75 -25.74 13.75
N ALA A 3 0.54 -26.17 12.51
CA ALA A 3 0.70 -25.38 11.30
C ALA A 3 -0.19 -24.13 11.39
N ALA A 4 0.43 -22.95 11.34
CA ALA A 4 -0.28 -21.69 11.21
C ALA A 4 -0.81 -21.63 9.77
N ASP A 5 -2.13 -21.74 9.66
CA ASP A 5 -2.88 -21.86 8.42
C ASP A 5 -2.74 -20.61 7.55
N ASP A 6 -2.70 -20.86 6.25
CA ASP A 6 -2.33 -19.98 5.13
C ASP A 6 -3.46 -19.00 4.75
N SER A 7 -4.07 -18.33 5.74
CA SER A 7 -5.33 -17.56 5.57
C SER A 7 -5.29 -16.13 6.11
N ALA A 8 -4.11 -15.54 6.28
CA ALA A 8 -3.99 -14.10 6.47
C ALA A 8 -3.95 -13.47 5.06
N GLY A 9 -4.95 -12.67 4.69
CA GLY A 9 -5.10 -12.14 3.33
C GLY A 9 -3.86 -11.39 2.80
N GLU A 10 -3.84 -11.09 1.51
CA GLU A 10 -2.67 -10.54 0.82
C GLU A 10 -2.35 -9.09 1.25
N THR A 11 -3.34 -8.36 1.77
CA THR A 11 -3.20 -6.94 2.10
C THR A 11 -3.05 -6.66 3.61
N PHE A 12 -2.44 -5.52 3.96
CA PHE A 12 -2.37 -5.03 5.34
C PHE A 12 -3.75 -4.96 5.99
N ALA A 13 -4.75 -4.49 5.24
CA ALA A 13 -6.12 -4.37 5.72
C ALA A 13 -6.71 -5.74 6.09
N GLU A 14 -6.56 -6.73 5.23
CA GLU A 14 -7.05 -8.10 5.48
C GLU A 14 -6.31 -8.75 6.65
N ARG A 15 -4.99 -8.61 6.72
CA ARG A 15 -4.17 -9.12 7.83
C ARG A 15 -4.55 -8.46 9.15
N LEU A 16 -4.78 -7.14 9.14
CA LEU A 16 -5.22 -6.41 10.32
C LEU A 16 -6.63 -6.82 10.74
N ASP A 17 -7.55 -6.94 9.80
CA ASP A 17 -8.92 -7.38 10.08
C ASP A 17 -8.94 -8.81 10.63
N TRP A 18 -8.12 -9.69 10.06
CA TRP A 18 -7.91 -11.05 10.56
C TRP A 18 -7.48 -11.06 12.02
N LEU A 19 -6.55 -10.19 12.44
CA LEU A 19 -6.13 -10.09 13.85
C LEU A 19 -7.28 -9.65 14.75
N PHE A 20 -8.10 -8.70 14.31
CA PHE A 20 -9.27 -8.27 15.08
C PHE A 20 -10.34 -9.37 15.21
N LEU A 21 -10.41 -10.30 14.25
CA LEU A 21 -11.35 -11.41 14.25
C LEU A 21 -10.86 -12.63 15.05
N HIS A 22 -9.55 -12.88 15.06
CA HIS A 22 -8.97 -14.12 15.60
C HIS A 22 -8.19 -13.95 16.90
N VAL A 23 -7.74 -12.74 17.22
CA VAL A 23 -7.02 -12.47 18.47
C VAL A 23 -7.95 -11.83 19.49
N THR A 24 -8.02 -12.44 20.68
CA THR A 24 -8.83 -11.97 21.80
C THR A 24 -7.96 -11.40 22.91
N ASP A 25 -8.59 -10.60 23.77
CA ASP A 25 -7.95 -10.07 24.98
C ASP A 25 -7.69 -11.18 26.02
N PRO A 26 -6.93 -10.89 27.11
CA PRO A 26 -6.68 -11.87 28.16
C PRO A 26 -7.94 -12.41 28.86
N ALA A 27 -9.09 -11.74 28.70
CA ALA A 27 -10.39 -12.18 29.21
C ALA A 27 -11.21 -12.95 28.16
N GLY A 28 -10.64 -13.25 26.99
CA GLY A 28 -11.26 -13.99 25.90
C GLY A 28 -12.25 -13.18 25.07
N LYS A 29 -12.28 -11.85 25.18
CA LYS A 29 -13.18 -10.99 24.41
C LYS A 29 -12.50 -10.43 23.15
N PRO A 30 -13.24 -10.24 22.04
CA PRO A 30 -12.71 -9.56 20.86
C PRO A 30 -12.28 -8.12 21.16
N TYR A 31 -11.19 -7.70 20.55
CA TYR A 31 -10.72 -6.32 20.68
C TYR A 31 -11.65 -5.33 19.97
N SER A 32 -12.02 -4.24 20.65
CA SER A 32 -12.70 -3.12 19.98
C SER A 32 -11.68 -2.14 19.38
N VAL A 33 -11.98 -1.58 18.20
CA VAL A 33 -11.11 -0.59 17.53
C VAL A 33 -10.79 0.59 18.44
N ARG A 34 -11.77 1.06 19.22
CA ARG A 34 -11.60 2.18 20.14
C ARG A 34 -10.64 1.83 21.28
N HIS A 35 -10.73 0.62 21.83
CA HIS A 35 -9.82 0.16 22.86
C HIS A 35 -8.38 0.07 22.33
N VAL A 36 -8.17 -0.59 21.19
CA VAL A 36 -6.84 -0.74 20.58
C VAL A 36 -6.22 0.62 20.25
N ALA A 37 -6.97 1.54 19.63
CA ALA A 37 -6.47 2.87 19.31
C ALA A 37 -6.05 3.67 20.56
N ASN A 38 -6.81 3.56 21.66
CA ASN A 38 -6.48 4.21 22.92
C ASN A 38 -5.21 3.62 23.55
N GLU A 39 -5.07 2.30 23.55
CA GLU A 39 -3.86 1.61 24.03
C GLU A 39 -2.62 1.99 23.23
N LEU A 40 -2.71 1.98 21.89
CA LEU A 40 -1.62 2.39 21.01
C LEU A 40 -1.21 3.85 21.27
N THR A 41 -2.19 4.73 21.47
CA THR A 41 -1.94 6.15 21.80
C THR A 41 -1.25 6.31 23.15
N GLN A 42 -1.66 5.55 24.17
CA GLN A 42 -1.00 5.55 25.48
C GLN A 42 0.45 5.06 25.41
N ARG A 43 0.75 4.15 24.48
CA ARG A 43 2.12 3.65 24.21
C ARG A 43 2.94 4.57 23.30
N GLY A 44 2.43 5.76 22.97
CA GLY A 44 3.14 6.79 22.19
C GLY A 44 2.86 6.77 20.68
N CYS A 45 2.10 5.81 20.16
CA CYS A 45 1.66 5.79 18.77
C CYS A 45 0.35 6.58 18.62
N LYS A 46 0.44 7.86 18.23
CA LYS A 46 -0.75 8.73 18.05
C LYS A 46 -1.61 8.25 16.87
N ILE A 47 -2.62 7.42 17.15
CA ILE A 47 -3.57 6.91 16.16
C ILE A 47 -5.01 7.08 16.66
N SER A 48 -5.88 7.63 15.82
CA SER A 48 -7.31 7.73 16.12
C SER A 48 -8.04 6.42 15.82
N HIS A 49 -9.13 6.14 16.55
CA HIS A 49 -10.00 4.99 16.26
C HIS A 49 -10.57 5.03 14.84
N THR A 50 -10.88 6.21 14.31
CA THR A 50 -11.31 6.39 12.92
C THR A 50 -10.22 6.00 11.93
N HIS A 51 -8.97 6.43 12.17
CA HIS A 51 -7.85 6.06 11.31
C HIS A 51 -7.62 4.54 11.34
N LEU A 52 -7.61 3.93 12.54
CA LEU A 52 -7.48 2.48 12.68
C LEU A 52 -8.62 1.71 11.99
N SER A 53 -9.86 2.21 12.05
CA SER A 53 -10.98 1.64 11.30
C SER A 53 -10.80 1.75 9.78
N ASN A 54 -10.27 2.88 9.29
CA ASN A 54 -9.98 3.05 7.87
C ASN A 54 -8.84 2.15 7.40
N LEU A 55 -7.84 1.90 8.24
CA LEU A 55 -6.76 0.93 7.98
C LEU A 55 -7.34 -0.48 7.81
N ARG A 56 -8.21 -0.93 8.72
CA ARG A 56 -8.90 -2.24 8.64
C ARG A 56 -9.72 -2.41 7.37
N GLN A 57 -10.34 -1.34 6.90
CA GLN A 57 -11.20 -1.36 5.71
C GLN A 57 -10.42 -1.13 4.40
N GLY A 58 -9.10 -0.97 4.46
CA GLY A 58 -8.27 -0.66 3.29
C GLY A 58 -8.50 0.74 2.69
N ARG A 59 -9.26 1.62 3.37
CA ARG A 59 -9.52 3.01 2.93
C ARG A 59 -8.32 3.93 3.14
N SER A 60 -7.36 3.50 3.95
CA SER A 60 -6.08 4.17 4.19
C SER A 60 -4.97 3.12 4.10
N PRO A 61 -4.59 2.67 2.90
CA PRO A 61 -3.78 1.46 2.75
C PRO A 61 -2.31 1.63 3.15
N ASP A 62 -1.82 2.86 3.34
CA ASP A 62 -0.41 3.15 3.61
C ASP A 62 -0.18 3.70 5.03
N PRO A 63 -0.23 2.85 6.08
CA PRO A 63 0.18 3.24 7.42
C PRO A 63 1.70 3.41 7.47
N ARG A 64 2.16 4.43 8.21
CA ARG A 64 3.59 4.60 8.50
C ARG A 64 4.14 3.35 9.19
N ARG A 65 5.42 3.03 8.95
CA ARG A 65 6.10 1.90 9.59
C ARG A 65 5.93 1.86 11.12
N SER A 66 6.03 3.01 11.78
CA SER A 66 5.85 3.11 13.23
C SER A 66 4.45 2.69 13.71
N VAL A 67 3.41 2.89 12.89
CA VAL A 67 2.05 2.44 13.19
C VAL A 67 1.94 0.93 13.01
N VAL A 68 2.55 0.39 11.95
CA VAL A 68 2.60 -1.07 11.69
C VAL A 68 3.29 -1.79 12.85
N ASP A 69 4.48 -1.33 13.24
CA ASP A 69 5.26 -1.92 14.32
C ASP A 69 4.49 -1.87 15.65
N ALA A 70 3.82 -0.75 15.95
CA ALA A 70 3.02 -0.60 17.17
C ALA A 70 1.80 -1.53 17.19
N ILE A 71 1.12 -1.70 16.06
CA ILE A 71 0.00 -2.63 15.91
C ILE A 71 0.48 -4.08 16.06
N ALA A 72 1.57 -4.45 15.39
CA ALA A 72 2.16 -5.79 15.49
C ALA A 72 2.52 -6.13 16.95
N ALA A 73 3.21 -5.21 17.62
CA ALA A 73 3.56 -5.34 19.02
C ALA A 73 2.33 -5.44 19.94
N PHE A 74 1.25 -4.71 19.66
CA PHE A 74 0.00 -4.81 20.42
C PHE A 74 -0.62 -6.21 20.33
N PHE A 75 -0.70 -6.78 19.12
CA PHE A 75 -1.26 -8.11 18.88
C PHE A 75 -0.27 -9.26 19.13
N GLY A 76 0.95 -8.97 19.58
CA GLY A 76 1.99 -9.96 19.83
C GLY A 76 2.52 -10.65 18.56
N GLN A 77 2.38 -10.00 17.41
CA GLN A 77 2.87 -10.50 16.13
C GLN A 77 4.21 -9.85 15.77
N PRO A 78 5.09 -10.55 15.03
CA PRO A 78 6.28 -9.91 14.47
C PRO A 78 5.86 -8.88 13.40
N PRO A 79 6.60 -7.77 13.21
CA PRO A 79 6.32 -6.80 12.14
C PRO A 79 6.28 -7.44 10.75
N THR A 80 7.03 -8.54 10.54
CA THR A 80 7.03 -9.32 9.30
C THR A 80 5.66 -9.91 8.95
N PHE A 81 4.76 -10.06 9.92
CA PHE A 81 3.38 -10.45 9.68
C PHE A 81 2.66 -9.50 8.71
N PHE A 82 3.06 -8.22 8.70
CA PHE A 82 2.53 -7.16 7.83
C PHE A 82 3.48 -6.73 6.70
N ALA A 83 4.69 -7.31 6.61
CA ALA A 83 5.78 -6.78 5.78
C ALA A 83 5.58 -6.89 4.26
N GLU A 84 4.45 -7.40 3.78
CA GLU A 84 4.18 -7.42 2.34
C GLU A 84 3.59 -6.12 1.78
N THR A 85 3.24 -5.09 2.59
CA THR A 85 2.13 -4.22 2.14
C THR A 85 2.20 -2.68 2.08
N SER A 86 3.29 -1.94 2.33
CA SER A 86 3.21 -0.49 1.94
C SER A 86 4.50 0.22 1.53
N GLU A 87 5.50 0.33 2.40
CA GLU A 87 6.81 0.87 2.03
C GLU A 87 7.51 -0.10 1.07
N ASP A 88 7.54 -1.39 1.42
CA ASP A 88 8.11 -2.45 0.59
C ASP A 88 7.39 -2.60 -0.76
N GLN A 89 6.10 -2.26 -0.86
CA GLN A 89 5.38 -2.34 -2.14
C GLN A 89 5.71 -1.21 -3.09
N HIS A 90 5.83 0.03 -2.61
CA HIS A 90 6.24 1.15 -3.45
C HIS A 90 7.68 0.97 -3.90
N GLU A 91 8.55 0.53 -2.98
CA GLU A 91 9.95 0.29 -3.26
C GLU A 91 10.13 -0.94 -4.18
N HIS A 92 9.35 -2.02 -4.00
CA HIS A 92 9.30 -3.14 -4.96
C HIS A 92 8.76 -2.71 -6.32
N ARG A 93 7.66 -1.95 -6.37
CA ARG A 93 7.09 -1.48 -7.64
C ARG A 93 8.06 -0.57 -8.37
N LEU A 94 8.76 0.29 -7.64
CA LEU A 94 9.81 1.13 -8.21
C LEU A 94 11.00 0.29 -8.68
N ALA A 95 11.48 -0.67 -7.88
CA ALA A 95 12.55 -1.57 -8.25
C ALA A 95 12.19 -2.44 -9.47
N GLN A 96 10.95 -2.91 -9.54
CA GLN A 96 10.41 -3.66 -10.67
C GLN A 96 10.31 -2.76 -11.92
N ALA A 97 9.82 -1.53 -11.78
CA ALA A 97 9.78 -0.57 -12.88
C ALA A 97 11.19 -0.21 -13.38
N LEU A 98 12.15 0.00 -12.48
CA LEU A 98 13.55 0.29 -12.82
C LEU A 98 14.30 -0.93 -13.39
N SER A 99 13.74 -2.14 -13.24
CA SER A 99 14.25 -3.35 -13.91
C SER A 99 13.90 -3.39 -15.39
N ASP A 100 12.88 -2.65 -15.83
CA ASP A 100 12.56 -2.49 -17.25
C ASP A 100 13.68 -1.69 -17.95
N PRO A 101 14.34 -2.24 -18.99
CA PRO A 101 15.42 -1.56 -19.70
C PRO A 101 15.03 -0.20 -20.30
N HIS A 102 13.77 -0.04 -20.71
CA HIS A 102 13.27 1.18 -21.35
C HIS A 102 13.04 2.28 -20.32
N ILE A 103 12.48 1.93 -19.16
CA ILE A 103 12.33 2.85 -18.02
C ILE A 103 13.70 3.28 -17.51
N LYS A 104 14.63 2.33 -17.34
CA LYS A 104 16.00 2.61 -16.92
C LYS A 104 16.70 3.59 -17.85
N GLN A 105 16.53 3.45 -19.17
CA GLN A 105 17.12 4.36 -20.15
C GLN A 105 16.56 5.80 -20.04
N VAL A 106 15.25 5.95 -19.81
CA VAL A 106 14.63 7.27 -19.59
C VAL A 106 15.12 7.89 -18.29
N ALA A 107 15.18 7.10 -17.21
CA ALA A 107 15.69 7.56 -15.91
C ALA A 107 17.13 8.07 -16.01
N MET A 108 18.02 7.35 -16.70
CA MET A 108 19.41 7.79 -16.92
C MET A 108 19.47 9.12 -17.67
N ARG A 109 18.66 9.30 -18.72
CA ARG A 109 18.61 10.57 -19.47
C ARG A 109 18.15 11.74 -18.62
N LEU A 110 17.19 11.52 -17.71
CA LEU A 110 16.71 12.56 -16.79
C LEU A 110 17.81 12.99 -15.81
N ILE A 111 18.59 12.02 -15.31
CA ILE A 111 19.74 12.29 -14.43
C ILE A 111 20.80 13.11 -15.19
N ASP A 112 21.17 12.68 -16.40
CA ASP A 112 22.20 13.34 -17.22
C ASP A 112 21.78 14.77 -17.61
N ALA A 113 20.49 14.98 -17.90
CA ALA A 113 19.95 16.27 -18.30
C ALA A 113 19.89 17.30 -17.17
N ARG A 114 19.95 16.85 -15.89
CA ARG A 114 19.90 17.71 -14.69
C ARG A 114 18.82 18.80 -14.78
N LEU A 115 17.61 18.40 -15.13
CA LEU A 115 16.51 19.32 -15.39
C LEU A 115 16.16 20.15 -14.15
N SER A 116 15.64 21.36 -14.38
CA SER A 116 15.00 22.14 -13.31
C SER A 116 13.67 21.48 -12.90
N PRO A 117 13.07 21.86 -11.76
CA PRO A 117 11.73 21.39 -11.38
C PRO A 117 10.68 21.61 -12.48
N GLU A 118 10.74 22.75 -13.19
CA GLU A 118 9.85 23.06 -14.32
C GLU A 118 10.10 22.11 -15.50
N GLY A 119 11.35 21.75 -15.77
CA GLY A 119 11.71 20.75 -16.78
C GLY A 119 11.16 19.37 -16.45
N HIS A 120 11.23 18.95 -15.18
CA HIS A 120 10.61 17.70 -14.73
C HIS A 120 9.09 17.71 -14.91
N ALA A 121 8.43 18.82 -14.56
CA ALA A 121 6.98 18.97 -14.75
C ALA A 121 6.58 18.87 -16.23
N ALA A 122 7.38 19.44 -17.14
CA ALA A 122 7.15 19.33 -18.57
C ALA A 122 7.26 17.87 -19.09
N VAL A 123 8.21 17.08 -18.57
CA VAL A 123 8.32 15.65 -18.90
C VAL A 123 7.09 14.87 -18.41
N VAL A 124 6.65 15.11 -17.17
CA VAL A 124 5.44 14.48 -16.62
C VAL A 124 4.22 14.80 -17.49
N ALA A 125 4.04 16.07 -17.88
CA ALA A 125 2.94 16.47 -18.75
C ALA A 125 2.97 15.78 -20.13
N MET A 126 4.16 15.52 -20.67
CA MET A 126 4.30 14.77 -21.93
C MET A 126 3.90 13.30 -21.77
N ILE A 127 4.26 12.67 -20.66
CA ILE A 127 3.86 11.29 -20.34
C ILE A 127 2.33 11.20 -20.26
N GLU A 128 1.69 12.12 -19.54
CA GLU A 128 0.23 12.19 -19.43
C GLU A 128 -0.42 12.37 -20.82
N GLN A 129 0.17 13.19 -21.68
CA GLN A 129 -0.33 13.39 -23.04
C GLN A 129 -0.25 12.11 -23.88
N VAL A 130 0.85 11.36 -23.82
CA VAL A 130 1.00 10.09 -24.52
C VAL A 130 -0.04 9.07 -24.04
N GLN A 131 -0.23 8.96 -22.71
CA GLN A 131 -1.24 8.05 -22.13
C GLN A 131 -2.65 8.36 -22.64
N ARG A 132 -3.02 9.65 -22.75
CA ARG A 132 -4.31 10.06 -23.32
C ARG A 132 -4.46 9.61 -24.78
N LEU A 133 -3.42 9.77 -25.59
CA LEU A 133 -3.44 9.36 -27.00
C LEU A 133 -3.59 7.83 -27.14
N GLU A 134 -2.86 7.06 -26.34
CA GLU A 134 -2.97 5.59 -26.34
C GLU A 134 -4.34 5.08 -25.83
N ALA A 135 -4.90 5.74 -24.82
CA ALA A 135 -6.24 5.42 -24.33
C ALA A 135 -7.32 5.72 -25.39
N ALA A 136 -7.18 6.83 -26.11
CA ALA A 136 -8.06 7.17 -27.22
C ALA A 136 -7.94 6.17 -28.38
N ALA A 137 -6.72 5.74 -28.72
CA ALA A 137 -6.48 4.72 -29.74
C ALA A 137 -7.11 3.37 -29.36
N ARG A 138 -6.88 2.90 -28.13
CA ARG A 138 -7.46 1.64 -27.62
C ARG A 138 -9.00 1.65 -27.61
N SER A 139 -9.60 2.79 -27.27
CA SER A 139 -11.07 2.94 -27.27
C SER A 139 -11.66 2.87 -28.68
N ARG A 140 -10.94 3.36 -29.71
CA ARG A 140 -11.37 3.25 -31.11
C ARG A 140 -11.37 1.80 -31.60
N LEU A 141 -10.33 1.02 -31.30
CA LEU A 141 -10.27 -0.39 -31.69
C LEU A 141 -11.42 -1.21 -31.07
N LYS A 142 -11.73 -0.99 -29.79
CA LYS A 142 -12.83 -1.71 -29.10
C LYS A 142 -14.23 -1.39 -29.63
N ASN A 143 -14.42 -0.22 -30.25
CA ASN A 143 -15.69 0.17 -30.84
C ASN A 143 -15.88 -0.39 -32.26
N THR A 144 -14.78 -0.66 -32.99
CA THR A 144 -14.83 -1.30 -34.31
C THR A 144 -15.19 -2.80 -34.21
N ASP A 145 -14.71 -3.52 -33.20
CA ASP A 145 -15.04 -4.94 -32.96
C ASP A 145 -16.48 -5.19 -32.44
N ARG A 146 -17.27 -4.12 -32.21
CA ARG A 146 -18.62 -4.18 -31.62
C ARG A 146 -19.75 -3.88 -32.61
N GLN A 147 -19.48 -3.62 -33.88
CA GLN A 147 -20.52 -3.44 -34.90
C GLN A 147 -20.80 -4.76 -35.64
N PRO A 148 -22.06 -5.22 -35.72
CA PRO A 148 -22.46 -6.38 -36.53
C PRO A 148 -22.40 -6.11 -38.03
#